data_AF-A0ABD2KB36-F1
#
_entry.id   AF-A0ABD2KB36-F1
#
_cell.length_a   1.000
_cell.length_b   1.000
_cell.length_c   1.000
_cell.angle_alpha   90.00
_cell.angle_beta   90.00
_cell.angle_gamma   90.00
#
_symmetry.space_group_name_H-M   'P 1'
#
loop_
_entity.id
_entity.type
_entity.pdbx_description
1 polymer ?
#
loop_
_entity_poly.entity_id
_entity_poly.type
_entity_poly.pdbx_seq_one_letter_code
_entity_poly.pdbx_strand_id
1 'polypeptide(L)'
;MQNDFLRSNGPSFLVDYADLWLLGLDMLPMAHQTEEQREQLKMKLFIHRSSNCFMEAWFIQPSDSIGPSDPKMPSAGQSNCPSKSVDQIFTTTFTNTEQQIISIEALTDANIKSVMVELLSTKKESANRTEVSFKIGTDIDFEVALPGSSKLMKSEGLRLARGIYLLNLDIIVINRRFKLKMSNKEFVASIHCFMIRLNGTLFGGLSCPTGDKLEWEAINRIKVQGQMLLFGIPIVKQMDNKMPFEGKSNFTSGIVSTVSDECNGEKMAYTLKMNDSRMIRGKKFDCSFAWLLERYKLSDKYANKTNTEVKLPKNSKFVFVTAANNAYFRTLRVLIASIKQTFGCKQKIIFYDLESVRQNKEWKAELDSVCELEVRIFNFSQMVVGRVRHPKSYAWKIFVMADVLLEYDTVIWVDTSIFFASANLTKLLKPLQRGKIGPVQMPGCEITSHGMNIATHPGMYEYLPLYTNFEPNKTYELSGNDPPQFEANFIILHKTEQTRQLMKWHNLNY
;
A
#
# COMPACT_ATOMS: atom_id res chain seq x y z
N MET A 1 -20.97 29.83 -54.59
CA MET A 1 -21.94 28.84 -54.07
C MET A 1 -21.14 27.75 -53.37
N GLN A 2 -21.35 27.34 -52.13
CA GLN A 2 -22.19 27.80 -51.03
C GLN A 2 -21.75 26.95 -49.81
N ASN A 3 -21.48 27.60 -48.68
CA ASN A 3 -21.81 27.21 -47.30
C ASN A 3 -21.31 25.86 -46.74
N ASP A 4 -20.38 25.87 -45.78
CA ASP A 4 -20.61 25.98 -44.31
C ASP A 4 -20.90 24.62 -43.64
N PHE A 5 -19.96 24.11 -42.84
CA PHE A 5 -20.18 23.81 -41.41
C PHE A 5 -18.84 23.58 -40.67
N LEU A 6 -18.51 24.54 -39.81
CA LEU A 6 -17.49 24.48 -38.76
C LEU A 6 -17.97 23.65 -37.55
N ARG A 7 -17.00 23.19 -36.73
CA ARG A 7 -17.08 22.65 -35.35
C ARG A 7 -17.33 21.13 -35.27
N SER A 8 -16.46 20.33 -34.64
CA SER A 8 -16.02 20.47 -33.25
C SER A 8 -14.55 20.07 -32.99
N ASN A 9 -13.70 21.06 -32.72
CA ASN A 9 -12.54 20.89 -31.85
C ASN A 9 -13.01 21.20 -30.43
N GLY A 10 -13.24 20.16 -29.63
CA GLY A 10 -13.46 20.26 -28.19
C GLY A 10 -12.47 19.34 -27.47
N PRO A 11 -11.86 19.77 -26.34
CA PRO A 11 -11.08 18.86 -25.51
C PRO A 11 -12.01 17.78 -24.94
N SER A 12 -11.58 16.53 -25.02
CA SER A 12 -12.27 15.37 -24.45
C SER A 12 -12.65 15.65 -22.99
N PHE A 13 -13.93 15.54 -22.67
CA PHE A 13 -14.46 15.88 -21.35
C PHE A 13 -14.16 14.76 -20.35
N LEU A 14 -13.82 15.16 -19.12
CA LEU A 14 -13.66 14.32 -17.93
C LEU A 14 -14.98 13.68 -17.43
N VAL A 15 -16.06 13.77 -18.20
CA VAL A 15 -17.39 13.23 -17.88
C VAL A 15 -17.47 11.72 -18.17
N ASP A 16 -16.56 11.20 -19.01
CA ASP A 16 -16.59 9.81 -19.49
C ASP A 16 -15.73 8.84 -18.65
N TYR A 17 -15.11 9.30 -17.57
CA TYR A 17 -14.51 8.42 -16.55
C TYR A 17 -15.42 8.39 -15.33
N ALA A 18 -16.40 7.50 -15.38
CA ALA A 18 -17.29 7.19 -14.29
C ALA A 18 -16.49 6.92 -13.00
N ASP A 19 -16.87 7.62 -11.93
CA ASP A 19 -16.74 7.15 -10.56
C ASP A 19 -15.30 6.89 -10.07
N LEU A 20 -14.56 7.97 -9.88
CA LEU A 20 -13.24 7.98 -9.24
C LEU A 20 -13.39 8.07 -7.71
N TRP A 21 -13.02 7.00 -7.00
CA TRP A 21 -13.20 6.89 -5.55
C TRP A 21 -11.91 6.58 -4.80
N LEU A 22 -11.66 7.38 -3.77
CA LEU A 22 -10.61 7.26 -2.76
C LEU A 22 -10.95 6.05 -1.88
N LEU A 23 -10.17 4.98 -1.96
CA LEU A 23 -10.16 3.87 -1.00
C LEU A 23 -8.72 3.74 -0.51
N GLY A 24 -8.50 4.08 0.75
CA GLY A 24 -7.33 4.87 1.11
C GLY A 24 -7.50 6.30 0.58
N LEU A 25 -7.22 7.33 1.37
CA LEU A 25 -6.89 8.59 0.73
C LEU A 25 -5.68 8.28 -0.13
N ASP A 26 -5.84 8.14 -1.46
CA ASP A 26 -4.82 7.98 -2.50
C ASP A 26 -5.53 7.67 -3.85
N MET A 27 -5.70 8.67 -4.75
CA MET A 27 -5.72 8.54 -6.23
C MET A 27 -6.25 9.79 -6.99
N LEU A 28 -5.53 10.18 -8.07
CA LEU A 28 -5.98 10.80 -9.34
C LEU A 28 -5.09 10.27 -10.51
N PRO A 29 -5.56 10.24 -11.78
CA PRO A 29 -4.70 9.98 -12.95
C PRO A 29 -3.98 11.24 -13.45
N MET A 30 -2.71 11.11 -13.85
CA MET A 30 -2.05 12.09 -14.73
C MET A 30 -2.61 11.98 -16.15
N ALA A 31 -3.30 13.02 -16.64
CA ALA A 31 -3.46 13.22 -18.08
C ALA A 31 -2.29 14.08 -18.59
N HIS A 32 -1.56 13.53 -19.57
CA HIS A 32 -0.57 14.18 -20.43
C HIS A 32 0.54 15.00 -19.75
N GLN A 33 1.60 14.32 -19.33
CA GLN A 33 2.94 14.91 -19.32
C GLN A 33 3.63 14.65 -20.66
N THR A 34 4.33 15.65 -21.18
CA THR A 34 5.19 15.47 -22.35
C THR A 34 6.36 14.56 -21.99
N GLU A 35 6.95 13.89 -22.98
CA GLU A 35 8.10 12.98 -22.80
C GLU A 35 9.29 13.68 -22.09
N GLU A 36 9.44 14.99 -22.30
CA GLU A 36 10.40 15.87 -21.63
C GLU A 36 10.16 16.02 -20.12
N GLN A 37 8.91 16.01 -19.66
CA GLN A 37 8.56 16.08 -18.24
C GLN A 37 8.74 14.71 -17.53
N ARG A 38 8.62 13.60 -18.26
CA ARG A 38 8.95 12.26 -17.76
C ARG A 38 10.47 12.07 -17.55
N GLU A 39 11.30 12.67 -18.40
CA GLU A 39 12.76 12.66 -18.21
C GLU A 39 13.22 13.44 -16.96
N GLN A 40 12.52 14.52 -16.59
CA GLN A 40 12.84 15.35 -15.42
C GLN A 40 12.44 14.74 -14.06
N LEU A 41 11.61 13.69 -14.04
CA LEU A 41 11.09 13.05 -12.81
C LEU A 41 11.75 11.70 -12.49
N LYS A 42 12.80 11.29 -13.22
CA LYS A 42 13.53 10.05 -12.94
C LYS A 42 14.27 10.17 -11.60
N MET A 43 13.68 9.63 -10.53
CA MET A 43 14.43 9.33 -9.30
C MET A 43 15.54 8.33 -9.63
N LYS A 44 16.77 8.69 -9.29
CA LYS A 44 17.92 7.78 -9.39
C LYS A 44 18.23 7.27 -7.98
N LEU A 45 18.08 5.97 -7.78
CA LEU A 45 18.59 5.29 -6.59
C LEU A 45 20.10 5.19 -6.73
N PHE A 46 20.81 5.88 -5.85
CA PHE A 46 22.26 5.78 -5.76
C PHE A 46 22.60 4.82 -4.64
N ILE A 47 23.27 3.74 -5.01
CA ILE A 47 23.85 2.82 -4.04
C ILE A 47 25.35 3.03 -4.08
N HIS A 48 25.86 3.59 -3.01
CA HIS A 48 27.28 3.82 -2.83
C HIS A 48 27.86 2.71 -1.98
N ARG A 49 28.96 2.12 -2.48
CA ARG A 49 29.83 1.27 -1.69
C ARG A 49 31.04 2.08 -1.29
N SER A 50 31.19 2.33 0.00
CA SER A 50 32.42 2.93 0.52
C SER A 50 33.60 1.98 0.33
N SER A 51 34.82 2.53 0.36
CA SER A 51 36.07 1.75 0.37
C SER A 51 36.17 0.74 1.52
N ASN A 52 35.31 0.88 2.54
CA ASN A 52 35.22 -0.01 3.69
C ASN A 52 34.17 -1.13 3.49
N CYS A 53 33.61 -1.26 2.28
CA CYS A 53 32.57 -2.23 1.90
C CYS A 53 31.24 -2.07 2.66
N PHE A 54 30.90 -0.85 3.09
CA PHE A 54 29.55 -0.54 3.57
C PHE A 54 28.68 -0.12 2.38
N MET A 55 27.45 -0.63 2.32
CA MET A 55 26.44 -0.17 1.36
C MET A 55 25.59 0.91 2.02
N GLU A 56 25.58 2.08 1.40
CA GLU A 56 24.65 3.16 1.70
C GLU A 56 23.79 3.39 0.47
N ALA A 57 22.49 3.58 0.67
CA ALA A 57 21.53 3.83 -0.41
C ALA A 57 20.82 5.15 -0.14
N TRP A 58 20.73 6.01 -1.15
CA TRP A 58 19.99 7.26 -1.08
C TRP A 58 19.31 7.57 -2.42
N PHE A 59 18.23 8.35 -2.34
CA PHE A 59 17.47 8.85 -3.49
C PHE A 59 17.84 10.31 -3.73
N ILE A 60 18.00 10.72 -5.00
CA ILE A 60 18.19 12.13 -5.38
C ILE A 60 17.19 12.50 -6.46
N GLN A 61 16.55 13.67 -6.33
CA GLN A 61 15.63 14.25 -7.30
C GLN A 61 16.34 15.34 -8.12
N PRO A 62 16.06 15.52 -9.44
CA PRO A 62 16.69 16.57 -10.23
C PRO A 62 16.33 18.01 -9.84
N SER A 63 15.33 18.24 -8.97
CA SER A 63 14.89 19.58 -8.54
C SER A 63 15.68 20.18 -7.37
N ASP A 64 16.72 19.51 -6.88
CA ASP A 64 17.65 20.05 -5.87
C ASP A 64 18.54 21.19 -6.43
N SER A 65 18.32 21.62 -7.67
CA SER A 65 19.10 22.64 -8.37
C SER A 65 18.56 24.06 -8.17
N ILE A 66 18.78 24.64 -6.99
CA ILE A 66 19.20 26.05 -6.89
C ILE A 66 20.44 26.05 -5.98
N GLY A 67 21.61 26.15 -6.62
CA GLY A 67 22.88 25.55 -6.19
C GLY A 67 23.54 26.08 -4.91
N PRO A 68 24.44 25.25 -4.37
CA PRO A 68 25.86 25.59 -4.44
C PRO A 68 26.73 24.40 -4.84
N SER A 69 27.41 24.47 -6.00
CA SER A 69 28.26 23.42 -6.60
C SER A 69 27.55 22.07 -6.81
N ASP A 70 27.77 21.42 -7.96
CA ASP A 70 27.44 20.00 -8.05
C ASP A 70 28.05 19.32 -6.82
N PRO A 71 27.25 18.62 -5.96
CA PRO A 71 27.85 17.83 -4.90
C PRO A 71 28.88 16.97 -5.60
N LYS A 72 30.17 17.14 -5.26
CA LYS A 72 31.26 16.40 -5.89
C LYS A 72 30.79 14.97 -5.96
N MET A 73 30.52 14.50 -7.18
CA MET A 73 30.05 13.15 -7.44
C MET A 73 30.98 12.27 -6.63
N PRO A 74 30.49 11.56 -5.59
CA PRO A 74 31.38 10.84 -4.70
C PRO A 74 32.19 9.94 -5.61
N SER A 75 33.51 10.13 -5.61
CA SER A 75 34.41 9.38 -6.48
C SER A 75 34.07 7.92 -6.26
N ALA A 76 33.56 7.25 -7.30
CA ALA A 76 33.07 5.88 -7.19
C ALA A 76 34.07 5.08 -6.37
N GLY A 77 33.62 4.59 -5.21
CA GLY A 77 34.46 3.73 -4.37
C GLY A 77 35.07 2.64 -5.25
N GLN A 78 36.34 2.31 -5.00
CA GLN A 78 37.09 1.36 -5.82
C GLN A 78 36.22 0.14 -6.18
N SER A 79 36.19 -0.22 -7.46
CA SER A 79 35.59 -1.45 -8.00
C SER A 79 36.14 -2.74 -7.37
N ASN A 80 37.16 -2.62 -6.53
CA ASN A 80 37.87 -3.70 -5.86
C ASN A 80 37.35 -3.97 -4.44
N CYS A 81 36.11 -3.58 -4.11
CA CYS A 81 35.47 -4.17 -2.94
C CYS A 81 35.32 -5.68 -3.20
N PRO A 82 35.97 -6.57 -2.44
CA PRO A 82 35.77 -7.99 -2.60
C PRO A 82 34.28 -8.25 -2.40
N SER A 83 33.67 -9.06 -3.27
CA SER A 83 32.28 -9.45 -3.12
C SER A 83 32.10 -10.07 -1.73
N LYS A 84 31.60 -9.31 -0.76
CA LYS A 84 31.19 -9.87 0.52
C LYS A 84 29.91 -10.65 0.22
N SER A 85 30.07 -11.93 -0.12
CA SER A 85 28.95 -12.85 -0.04
C SER A 85 28.50 -12.83 1.41
N VAL A 86 27.25 -12.47 1.64
CA VAL A 86 26.61 -12.74 2.92
C VAL A 86 26.64 -14.26 3.03
N ASP A 87 27.44 -14.81 3.93
CA ASP A 87 27.34 -16.21 4.34
C ASP A 87 26.89 -16.20 5.80
N GLN A 88 25.57 -16.06 5.98
CA GLN A 88 24.97 -15.92 7.29
C GLN A 88 24.08 -17.12 7.57
N ILE A 89 24.23 -17.66 8.79
CA ILE A 89 23.42 -18.76 9.28
C ILE A 89 22.54 -18.24 10.40
N PHE A 90 21.23 -18.36 10.21
CA PHE A 90 20.21 -17.97 11.16
C PHE A 90 19.66 -19.21 11.86
N THR A 91 19.48 -19.14 13.17
CA THR A 91 18.79 -20.19 13.92
C THR A 91 17.30 -19.87 14.00
N THR A 92 16.45 -20.85 13.75
CA THR A 92 14.99 -20.71 13.84
C THR A 92 14.36 -21.98 14.41
N THR A 93 13.17 -21.86 14.99
CA THR A 93 12.41 -22.98 15.54
C THR A 93 11.24 -23.32 14.63
N PHE A 94 11.37 -24.41 13.88
CA PHE A 94 10.26 -24.99 13.14
C PHE A 94 9.36 -25.73 14.13
N THR A 95 8.12 -25.26 14.31
CA THR A 95 7.12 -26.00 15.09
C THR A 95 6.54 -27.15 14.26
N ASN A 96 6.04 -28.21 14.89
CA ASN A 96 5.44 -29.37 14.22
C ASN A 96 4.05 -29.11 13.59
N THR A 97 3.77 -27.85 13.23
CA THR A 97 2.50 -27.38 12.66
C THR A 97 2.39 -27.76 11.17
N GLU A 98 1.15 -27.79 10.65
CA GLU A 98 0.87 -28.28 9.29
C GLU A 98 1.49 -27.39 8.19
N GLN A 99 1.66 -26.08 8.43
CA GLN A 99 2.14 -25.13 7.42
C GLN A 99 2.94 -23.97 8.03
N GLN A 100 4.11 -23.68 7.45
CA GLN A 100 4.99 -22.59 7.84
C GLN A 100 5.52 -21.83 6.62
N ILE A 101 5.81 -20.54 6.82
CA ILE A 101 6.44 -19.69 5.81
C ILE A 101 7.74 -19.14 6.39
N ILE A 102 8.83 -19.28 5.63
CA ILE A 102 10.09 -18.58 5.88
C ILE A 102 10.17 -17.41 4.92
N SER A 103 10.11 -16.17 5.42
CA SER A 103 10.21 -14.96 4.59
C SER A 103 11.61 -14.34 4.70
N ILE A 104 12.24 -14.08 3.55
CA ILE A 104 13.53 -13.42 3.41
C ILE A 104 13.34 -12.16 2.58
N GLU A 105 13.65 -11.00 3.16
CA GLU A 105 13.61 -9.70 2.48
C GLU A 105 15.05 -9.16 2.32
N ALA A 106 15.43 -8.86 1.09
CA ALA A 106 16.78 -8.43 0.76
C ALA A 106 16.83 -7.43 -0.40
N LEU A 107 17.85 -6.58 -0.45
CA LEU A 107 18.21 -5.78 -1.63
C LEU A 107 19.38 -6.44 -2.34
N THR A 108 19.25 -6.66 -3.64
CA THR A 108 20.26 -7.36 -4.44
C THR A 108 21.18 -6.39 -5.16
N ASP A 109 22.42 -6.81 -5.40
CA ASP A 109 23.40 -6.03 -6.17
C ASP A 109 23.15 -6.12 -7.69
N ALA A 110 23.51 -5.06 -8.43
CA ALA A 110 23.47 -5.06 -9.91
C ALA A 110 24.21 -6.24 -10.55
N ASN A 111 25.25 -6.75 -9.90
CA ASN A 111 26.13 -7.83 -10.34
C ASN A 111 25.79 -9.18 -9.69
N ILE A 112 24.61 -9.30 -9.06
CA ILE A 112 24.22 -10.54 -8.42
C ILE A 112 24.20 -11.69 -9.44
N LYS A 113 24.95 -12.75 -9.15
CA LYS A 113 24.98 -13.97 -9.98
C LYS A 113 23.97 -14.98 -9.49
N SER A 114 23.92 -15.21 -8.19
CA SER A 114 22.94 -16.08 -7.54
C SER A 114 22.75 -15.80 -6.06
N VAL A 115 21.55 -16.11 -5.59
CA VAL A 115 21.17 -16.30 -4.19
C VAL A 115 21.02 -17.78 -3.94
N MET A 116 21.61 -18.28 -2.85
CA MET A 116 21.42 -19.63 -2.37
C MET A 116 20.85 -19.59 -0.95
N VAL A 117 19.83 -20.40 -0.69
CA VAL A 117 19.24 -20.59 0.64
C VAL A 117 19.30 -22.07 0.97
N GLU A 118 19.99 -22.42 2.04
CA GLU A 118 20.11 -23.79 2.54
C GLU A 118 19.35 -23.94 3.86
N LEU A 119 18.48 -24.93 3.93
CA LEU A 119 17.85 -25.38 5.17
C LEU A 119 18.73 -26.48 5.77
N LEU A 120 19.24 -26.25 6.98
CA LEU A 120 20.22 -27.11 7.64
C LEU A 120 19.59 -27.83 8.85
N SER A 121 19.97 -29.09 9.03
CA SER A 121 19.59 -29.93 10.17
C SER A 121 20.73 -30.10 11.18
N THR A 122 20.41 -30.24 12.47
CA THR A 122 21.40 -30.46 13.54
C THR A 122 21.40 -31.86 14.17
N LYS A 123 20.70 -32.86 13.60
CA LYS A 123 20.68 -34.21 14.22
C LYS A 123 22.05 -34.93 14.07
N LYS A 124 22.67 -35.21 15.23
CA LYS A 124 23.85 -36.04 15.56
C LYS A 124 25.20 -35.70 14.90
N GLU A 125 26.03 -35.01 15.70
CA GLU A 125 27.51 -35.03 15.83
C GLU A 125 28.44 -34.96 14.61
N SER A 126 27.98 -34.95 13.36
CA SER A 126 28.85 -34.74 12.20
C SER A 126 28.24 -33.76 11.18
N ALA A 127 28.75 -32.52 11.21
CA ALA A 127 28.58 -31.45 10.21
C ALA A 127 27.15 -30.96 9.92
N ASN A 128 27.03 -29.67 9.58
CA ASN A 128 25.79 -29.09 9.06
C ASN A 128 25.36 -29.84 7.80
N ARG A 129 24.37 -30.73 7.90
CA ARG A 129 23.81 -31.40 6.73
C ARG A 129 22.77 -30.47 6.10
N THR A 130 23.02 -30.09 4.84
CA THR A 130 22.02 -29.40 4.02
C THR A 130 20.91 -30.39 3.71
N GLU A 131 19.72 -30.10 4.25
CA GLU A 131 18.52 -30.89 3.97
C GLU A 131 17.88 -30.41 2.67
N VAL A 132 17.79 -29.10 2.45
CA VAL A 132 17.29 -28.57 1.18
C VAL A 132 18.11 -27.36 0.80
N SER A 133 18.47 -27.25 -0.48
CA SER A 133 19.07 -26.04 -1.03
C SER A 133 18.20 -25.48 -2.15
N PHE A 134 18.01 -24.17 -2.12
CA PHE A 134 17.36 -23.38 -3.14
C PHE A 134 18.42 -22.47 -3.73
N LYS A 135 18.53 -22.42 -5.06
CA LYS A 135 19.46 -21.55 -5.75
C LYS A 135 18.74 -20.83 -6.86
N ILE A 136 18.89 -19.52 -6.93
CA ILE A 136 18.31 -18.70 -7.99
C ILE A 136 19.33 -17.69 -8.47
N GLY A 137 19.47 -17.50 -9.77
CA GLY A 137 20.45 -16.59 -10.33
C GLY A 137 19.91 -15.70 -11.44
N THR A 138 20.72 -14.74 -11.84
CA THR A 138 20.47 -13.92 -13.04
C THR A 138 20.68 -14.73 -14.32
N ASP A 139 21.64 -15.65 -14.29
CA ASP A 139 21.94 -16.57 -15.40
C ASP A 139 21.65 -18.04 -15.05
N ILE A 140 21.05 -18.30 -13.88
CA ILE A 140 20.72 -19.64 -13.40
C ILE A 140 19.23 -19.68 -13.11
N ASP A 141 18.51 -20.54 -13.84
CA ASP A 141 17.12 -20.85 -13.55
C ASP A 141 16.99 -21.41 -12.13
N PHE A 142 15.87 -21.15 -11.49
CA PHE A 142 15.61 -21.60 -10.13
C PHE A 142 15.84 -23.11 -9.97
N GLU A 143 16.75 -23.47 -9.08
CA GLU A 143 17.22 -24.82 -8.80
C GLU A 143 16.89 -25.22 -7.36
N VAL A 144 16.29 -26.39 -7.18
CA VAL A 144 16.10 -27.04 -5.88
C VAL A 144 16.89 -28.33 -5.84
N ALA A 145 17.77 -28.46 -4.86
CA ALA A 145 18.43 -29.73 -4.54
C ALA A 145 17.86 -30.30 -3.24
N LEU A 146 17.31 -31.50 -3.34
CA LEU A 146 16.82 -32.31 -2.22
C LEU A 146 17.91 -33.28 -1.76
N PRO A 147 17.92 -33.70 -0.49
CA PRO A 147 18.97 -34.52 0.06
C PRO A 147 18.86 -35.94 -0.52
N GLY A 148 19.97 -36.50 -1.00
CA GLY A 148 20.00 -37.84 -1.60
C GLY A 148 19.43 -37.92 -3.03
N SER A 149 18.89 -36.84 -3.59
CA SER A 149 18.51 -36.78 -5.00
C SER A 149 19.69 -36.36 -5.87
N SER A 150 20.08 -37.19 -6.83
CA SER A 150 21.01 -36.78 -7.90
C SER A 150 20.36 -35.83 -8.91
N LYS A 151 19.03 -35.71 -8.88
CA LYS A 151 18.25 -34.88 -9.80
C LYS A 151 17.95 -33.53 -9.16
N LEU A 152 18.56 -32.47 -9.70
CA LEU A 152 18.16 -31.08 -9.45
C LEU A 152 16.82 -30.82 -10.11
N MET A 153 15.87 -30.28 -9.34
CA MET A 153 14.64 -29.75 -9.92
C MET A 153 14.91 -28.34 -10.41
N LYS A 154 14.70 -28.11 -11.71
CA LYS A 154 14.84 -26.80 -12.35
C LYS A 154 13.46 -26.27 -12.71
N SER A 155 13.20 -25.00 -12.42
CA SER A 155 12.04 -24.28 -12.93
C SER A 155 12.51 -23.33 -14.02
N GLU A 156 12.30 -23.70 -15.27
CA GLU A 156 12.66 -22.86 -16.42
C GLU A 156 11.95 -21.51 -16.36
N GLY A 157 12.68 -20.44 -16.68
CA GLY A 157 12.13 -19.08 -16.77
C GLY A 157 12.06 -18.34 -15.43
N LEU A 158 12.40 -18.98 -14.31
CA LEU A 158 12.50 -18.31 -13.02
C LEU A 158 13.93 -17.84 -12.77
N ARG A 159 14.23 -16.61 -13.19
CA ARG A 159 15.53 -15.95 -13.00
C ARG A 159 15.37 -14.66 -12.24
N LEU A 160 16.44 -14.27 -11.56
CA LEU A 160 16.56 -12.94 -11.01
C LEU A 160 16.70 -11.91 -12.13
N ALA A 161 16.03 -10.77 -12.01
CA ALA A 161 16.24 -9.66 -12.92
C ALA A 161 17.70 -9.17 -12.82
N ARG A 162 18.29 -8.78 -13.95
CA ARG A 162 19.61 -8.10 -13.93
C ARG A 162 19.42 -6.70 -13.35
N GLY A 163 20.32 -6.27 -12.47
CA GLY A 163 20.25 -4.97 -11.81
C GLY A 163 19.94 -5.08 -10.32
N ILE A 164 19.70 -3.92 -9.70
CA ILE A 164 19.40 -3.80 -8.28
C ILE A 164 17.89 -3.94 -8.13
N TYR A 165 17.44 -4.91 -7.34
CA TYR A 165 16.02 -5.09 -7.06
C TYR A 165 15.77 -5.54 -5.63
N LEU A 166 14.58 -5.21 -5.14
CA LEU A 166 14.02 -5.71 -3.90
C LEU A 166 13.61 -7.18 -4.09
N LEU A 167 14.20 -8.06 -3.29
CA LEU A 167 13.95 -9.49 -3.25
C LEU A 167 13.11 -9.84 -2.02
N ASN A 168 11.92 -10.37 -2.25
CA ASN A 168 11.06 -10.96 -1.23
C ASN A 168 10.90 -12.45 -1.55
N LEU A 169 11.61 -13.31 -0.84
CA LEU A 169 11.58 -14.76 -1.04
C LEU A 169 10.85 -15.43 0.13
N ASP A 170 9.70 -16.04 -0.14
CA ASP A 170 9.02 -16.93 0.80
C ASP A 170 9.30 -18.39 0.44
N ILE A 171 9.70 -19.18 1.42
CA ILE A 171 9.75 -20.64 1.33
C ILE A 171 8.60 -21.17 2.19
N ILE A 172 7.59 -21.72 1.53
CA ILE A 172 6.41 -22.31 2.17
C ILE A 172 6.67 -23.79 2.37
N VAL A 173 6.67 -24.21 3.63
CA VAL A 173 6.85 -25.60 4.04
C VAL A 173 5.50 -26.15 4.48
N ILE A 174 5.05 -27.22 3.84
CA ILE A 174 3.78 -27.88 4.12
C ILE A 174 4.07 -29.29 4.63
N ASN A 175 3.65 -29.60 5.85
CA ASN A 175 3.76 -30.91 6.46
C ASN A 175 2.43 -31.65 6.36
N ARG A 176 2.34 -32.66 5.49
CA ARG A 176 1.18 -33.54 5.38
C ARG A 176 1.41 -34.83 6.14
N ARG A 177 0.59 -35.09 7.16
CA ARG A 177 0.56 -36.37 7.88
C ARG A 177 -0.46 -37.31 7.25
N PHE A 178 -0.01 -38.48 6.85
CA PHE A 178 -0.83 -39.57 6.34
C PHE A 178 -0.90 -40.68 7.39
N LYS A 179 -2.12 -41.13 7.69
CA LYS A 179 -2.37 -42.33 8.49
C LYS A 179 -2.57 -43.50 7.54
N LEU A 180 -1.64 -44.44 7.51
CA LEU A 180 -1.71 -45.67 6.73
C LEU A 180 -2.09 -46.82 7.65
N LYS A 181 -3.19 -47.51 7.34
CA LYS A 181 -3.62 -48.70 8.10
C LYS A 181 -3.26 -49.95 7.31
N MET A 182 -2.34 -50.76 7.82
CA MET A 182 -1.96 -52.06 7.22
C MET A 182 -2.00 -53.14 8.31
N SER A 183 -2.74 -54.23 8.06
CA SER A 183 -2.74 -55.46 8.89
C SER A 183 -2.83 -55.20 10.40
N ASN A 184 -3.87 -54.49 10.85
CA ASN A 184 -4.14 -54.10 12.24
C ASN A 184 -3.11 -53.17 12.91
N LYS A 185 -2.15 -52.60 12.17
CA LYS A 185 -1.25 -51.55 12.66
C LYS A 185 -1.53 -50.23 11.93
N GLU A 186 -1.55 -49.13 12.69
CA GLU A 186 -1.64 -47.77 12.15
C GLU A 186 -0.23 -47.18 12.10
N PHE A 187 0.19 -46.75 10.92
CA PHE A 187 1.46 -46.06 10.70
C PHE A 187 1.16 -44.60 10.37
N VAL A 188 1.84 -43.67 11.03
CA VAL A 188 1.80 -42.25 10.68
C VAL A 188 3.05 -41.94 9.87
N ALA A 189 2.86 -41.52 8.61
CA ALA A 189 3.92 -41.02 7.76
C ALA A 189 3.74 -39.51 7.57
N SER A 190 4.81 -38.73 7.65
CA SER A 190 4.79 -37.29 7.39
C SER A 190 5.55 -37.01 6.10
N ILE A 191 4.91 -36.39 5.12
CA ILE A 191 5.55 -35.92 3.89
C ILE A 191 5.60 -34.41 3.97
N HIS A 192 6.81 -33.87 3.78
CA HIS A 192 7.00 -32.43 3.72
C HIS A 192 7.15 -32.02 2.28
N CYS A 193 6.42 -30.98 1.92
CA CYS A 193 6.39 -30.45 0.59
C CYS A 193 6.71 -28.97 0.63
N PHE A 194 7.25 -28.47 -0.47
CA PHE A 194 7.72 -27.10 -0.57
C PHE A 194 7.02 -26.38 -1.70
N MET A 195 6.79 -25.09 -1.47
CA MET A 195 6.41 -24.13 -2.49
C MET A 195 7.20 -22.86 -2.25
N ILE A 196 7.47 -22.12 -3.31
CA ILE A 196 8.31 -20.93 -3.22
C ILE A 196 7.56 -19.75 -3.78
N ARG A 197 7.63 -18.63 -3.09
CA ARG A 197 7.09 -17.37 -3.55
C ARG A 197 8.25 -16.41 -3.75
N LEU A 198 8.39 -15.85 -4.93
CA LEU A 198 9.39 -14.84 -5.22
C LEU A 198 8.66 -13.56 -5.63
N ASN A 199 8.89 -12.48 -4.89
CA ASN A 199 8.22 -11.19 -5.06
C ASN A 199 6.70 -11.32 -5.15
N GLY A 200 6.11 -12.14 -4.27
CA GLY A 200 4.67 -12.37 -4.21
C GLY A 200 4.13 -13.38 -5.23
N THR A 201 4.89 -13.73 -6.27
CA THR A 201 4.49 -14.71 -7.27
C THR A 201 4.86 -16.13 -6.82
N LEU A 202 3.91 -17.05 -6.87
CA LEU A 202 4.13 -18.44 -6.50
C LEU A 202 4.78 -19.22 -7.65
N PHE A 203 5.89 -19.89 -7.36
CA PHE A 203 6.67 -20.65 -8.33
C PHE A 203 6.81 -22.13 -7.94
N GLY A 204 6.66 -22.98 -8.95
CA GLY A 204 6.71 -24.43 -8.81
C GLY A 204 5.38 -25.03 -8.31
N GLY A 205 5.15 -26.30 -8.67
CA GLY A 205 4.11 -27.11 -8.03
C GLY A 205 4.54 -27.55 -6.63
N LEU A 206 3.61 -28.15 -5.87
CA LEU A 206 3.90 -28.75 -4.59
C LEU A 206 4.97 -29.84 -4.76
N SER A 207 6.22 -29.54 -4.41
CA SER A 207 7.34 -30.47 -4.54
C SER A 207 7.50 -31.26 -3.25
N CYS A 208 7.20 -32.56 -3.30
CA CYS A 208 7.35 -33.48 -2.19
C CYS A 208 8.45 -34.49 -2.52
N PRO A 209 9.50 -34.64 -1.69
CA PRO A 209 10.50 -35.68 -1.89
C PRO A 209 9.82 -37.06 -1.83
N THR A 210 9.87 -37.81 -2.93
CA THR A 210 9.43 -39.21 -2.96
C THR A 210 10.64 -40.10 -2.74
N GLY A 211 11.00 -40.34 -1.49
CA GLY A 211 12.14 -41.20 -1.15
C GLY A 211 12.70 -40.86 0.22
N ASP A 212 12.70 -41.88 1.08
CA ASP A 212 13.24 -41.94 2.44
C ASP A 212 12.68 -40.96 3.50
N LYS A 213 12.57 -41.50 4.71
CA LYS A 213 12.01 -40.87 5.91
C LYS A 213 12.88 -39.69 6.33
N LEU A 214 12.64 -38.50 5.77
CA LEU A 214 13.17 -37.28 6.35
C LEU A 214 12.44 -37.03 7.69
N GLU A 215 13.15 -37.15 8.81
CA GLU A 215 12.63 -36.76 10.13
C GLU A 215 12.87 -35.27 10.36
N TRP A 216 11.81 -34.48 10.22
CA TRP A 216 11.85 -33.02 10.17
C TRP A 216 12.08 -32.27 11.47
N GLU A 217 12.08 -32.97 12.61
CA GLU A 217 12.32 -32.39 13.93
C GLU A 217 13.73 -31.77 14.11
N ALA A 218 14.50 -31.63 13.02
CA ALA A 218 15.91 -31.28 13.06
C ALA A 218 16.27 -30.03 12.25
N ILE A 219 15.42 -29.52 11.35
CA ILE A 219 15.71 -28.24 10.68
C ILE A 219 15.55 -27.13 11.71
N ASN A 220 16.63 -26.43 11.99
CA ASN A 220 16.65 -25.30 12.91
C ASN A 220 17.57 -24.18 12.45
N ARG A 221 18.12 -24.28 11.25
CA ARG A 221 19.06 -23.29 10.72
C ARG A 221 18.77 -23.01 9.25
N ILE A 222 18.88 -21.74 8.88
CA ILE A 222 18.74 -21.23 7.51
C ILE A 222 20.05 -20.56 7.18
N LYS A 223 20.73 -21.01 6.13
CA LYS A 223 21.95 -20.39 5.63
C LYS A 223 21.63 -19.66 4.34
N VAL A 224 21.90 -18.36 4.30
CA VAL A 224 21.69 -17.53 3.11
C VAL A 224 23.05 -17.12 2.57
N GLN A 225 23.26 -17.40 1.29
CA GLN A 225 24.48 -17.12 0.54
C GLN A 225 24.19 -16.24 -0.68
N GLY A 226 24.90 -15.12 -0.82
CA GLY A 226 24.82 -14.30 -2.03
C GLY A 226 25.22 -12.83 -1.83
N GLN A 227 25.23 -12.06 -2.93
CA GLN A 227 25.53 -10.63 -2.92
C GLN A 227 24.23 -9.83 -2.69
N MET A 228 23.82 -9.72 -1.42
CA MET A 228 22.60 -9.00 -1.05
C MET A 228 22.75 -8.28 0.30
N LEU A 229 21.91 -7.29 0.54
CA LEU A 229 21.71 -6.67 1.85
C LEU A 229 20.41 -7.22 2.44
N LEU A 230 20.49 -7.94 3.55
CA LEU A 230 19.28 -8.41 4.25
C LEU A 230 18.66 -7.25 5.04
N PHE A 231 17.34 -7.08 4.93
CA PHE A 231 16.61 -6.08 5.73
C PHE A 231 16.32 -6.56 7.16
N GLY A 232 16.59 -7.83 7.46
CA GLY A 232 16.44 -8.41 8.78
C GLY A 232 16.79 -9.90 8.82
N ILE A 233 16.55 -10.51 9.98
CA ILE A 233 16.65 -11.96 10.17
C ILE A 233 15.46 -12.62 9.44
N PRO A 234 15.65 -13.75 8.72
CA PRO A 234 14.55 -14.51 8.13
C PRO A 234 13.45 -14.81 9.15
N ILE A 235 12.20 -14.48 8.81
CA ILE A 235 11.07 -14.60 9.72
C ILE A 235 10.33 -15.91 9.42
N VAL A 236 10.14 -16.76 10.43
CA VAL A 236 9.28 -17.94 10.33
C VAL A 236 7.90 -17.61 10.90
N LYS A 237 6.86 -17.74 10.06
CA LYS A 237 5.47 -17.47 10.42
C LYS A 237 4.64 -18.75 10.30
N GLN A 238 3.73 -18.95 11.24
CA GLN A 238 2.67 -19.96 11.11
C GLN A 238 1.59 -19.43 10.15
N MET A 239 1.07 -20.28 9.26
CA MET A 239 -0.11 -19.93 8.47
C MET A 239 -1.37 -20.18 9.31
N ASP A 240 -2.15 -19.13 9.55
CA ASP A 240 -3.38 -19.20 10.35
C ASP A 240 -4.57 -19.83 9.60
N ASN A 241 -4.45 -20.09 8.29
CA ASN A 241 -5.54 -20.62 7.46
C ASN A 241 -5.05 -21.73 6.51
N LYS A 242 -5.84 -22.81 6.37
CA LYS A 242 -5.64 -23.85 5.35
C LYS A 242 -5.65 -23.21 3.96
N MET A 243 -4.61 -23.46 3.15
CA MET A 243 -4.61 -23.05 1.74
C MET A 243 -5.89 -23.53 1.02
N PRO A 244 -6.46 -22.73 0.11
CA PRO A 244 -7.78 -22.99 -0.50
C PRO A 244 -7.80 -24.08 -1.59
N PHE A 245 -6.91 -25.08 -1.53
CA PHE A 245 -6.78 -26.10 -2.59
C PHE A 245 -7.87 -27.19 -2.59
N GLU A 246 -8.83 -27.19 -1.66
CA GLU A 246 -9.92 -28.20 -1.62
C GLU A 246 -11.32 -27.66 -1.96
N GLY A 247 -11.42 -26.43 -2.50
CA GLY A 247 -12.70 -25.88 -2.95
C GLY A 247 -13.05 -26.28 -4.38
N LYS A 248 -13.73 -27.41 -4.59
CA LYS A 248 -14.62 -27.54 -5.76
C LYS A 248 -15.79 -26.58 -5.56
N SER A 249 -15.67 -25.34 -6.03
CA SER A 249 -16.80 -24.42 -6.09
C SER A 249 -17.69 -24.81 -7.28
N ASN A 250 -18.74 -25.57 -6.99
CA ASN A 250 -19.88 -25.64 -7.88
C ASN A 250 -20.56 -24.25 -7.86
N PHE A 251 -20.16 -23.37 -8.78
CA PHE A 251 -20.89 -22.14 -9.07
C PHE A 251 -22.15 -22.53 -9.86
N THR A 252 -23.15 -23.07 -9.18
CA THR A 252 -24.51 -23.05 -9.70
C THR A 252 -24.94 -21.59 -9.76
N SER A 253 -25.30 -21.12 -10.96
CA SER A 253 -26.04 -19.89 -11.21
C SER A 253 -27.39 -19.96 -10.50
N GLY A 254 -27.39 -19.78 -9.18
CA GLY A 254 -28.57 -19.65 -8.36
C GLY A 254 -29.19 -18.29 -8.61
N ILE A 255 -30.47 -18.30 -8.97
CA ILE A 255 -31.34 -17.14 -9.09
C ILE A 255 -31.16 -16.28 -7.82
N VAL A 256 -30.59 -15.10 -7.98
CA VAL A 256 -30.36 -14.11 -6.92
C VAL A 256 -31.72 -13.70 -6.37
N SER A 257 -32.07 -14.18 -5.18
CA SER A 257 -33.14 -13.59 -4.40
C SER A 257 -32.82 -12.11 -4.22
N THR A 258 -33.74 -11.22 -4.59
CA THR A 258 -33.62 -9.76 -4.49
C THR A 258 -33.55 -9.31 -3.04
N VAL A 259 -32.40 -9.51 -2.39
CA VAL A 259 -32.09 -8.87 -1.11
C VAL A 259 -31.96 -7.38 -1.42
N SER A 260 -32.83 -6.58 -0.83
CA SER A 260 -32.82 -5.12 -0.98
C SER A 260 -31.45 -4.57 -0.55
N ASP A 261 -30.82 -3.77 -1.42
CA ASP A 261 -29.60 -3.00 -1.10
C ASP A 261 -29.82 -1.88 -0.11
N GLU A 262 -31.08 -1.62 0.21
CA GLU A 262 -31.45 -0.44 0.95
C GLU A 262 -31.53 -0.76 2.44
N CYS A 263 -31.17 0.23 3.24
CA CYS A 263 -31.47 0.28 4.65
C CYS A 263 -32.35 1.50 4.88
N ASN A 264 -33.65 1.29 5.05
CA ASN A 264 -34.64 2.37 5.21
C ASN A 264 -34.60 3.41 4.07
N GLY A 265 -34.49 2.95 2.82
CA GLY A 265 -34.42 3.81 1.63
C GLY A 265 -33.05 4.40 1.33
N GLU A 266 -32.04 4.16 2.17
CA GLU A 266 -30.66 4.54 1.91
C GLU A 266 -29.93 3.44 1.13
N LYS A 267 -29.28 3.78 0.03
CA LYS A 267 -28.45 2.84 -0.73
C LYS A 267 -27.20 2.49 0.05
N MET A 268 -27.08 1.23 0.44
CA MET A 268 -25.96 0.71 1.23
C MET A 268 -25.10 -0.30 0.46
N ALA A 269 -25.27 -0.39 -0.86
CA ALA A 269 -24.37 -1.12 -1.73
C ALA A 269 -23.80 -0.17 -2.78
N TYR A 270 -22.50 -0.24 -2.98
CA TYR A 270 -21.83 0.52 -4.02
C TYR A 270 -22.17 -0.05 -5.39
N THR A 271 -22.43 0.82 -6.36
CA THR A 271 -22.72 0.43 -7.74
C THR A 271 -21.88 1.24 -8.70
N LEU A 272 -21.14 0.56 -9.58
CA LEU A 272 -20.36 1.15 -10.66
C LEU A 272 -21.03 0.87 -11.99
N LYS A 273 -21.17 1.89 -12.84
CA LYS A 273 -21.57 1.71 -14.24
C LYS A 273 -20.32 1.73 -15.14
N MET A 274 -20.07 0.62 -15.81
CA MET A 274 -18.96 0.48 -16.76
C MET A 274 -19.31 1.15 -18.11
N ASN A 275 -18.29 1.42 -18.92
CA ASN A 275 -18.44 2.04 -20.25
C ASN A 275 -19.35 1.23 -21.20
N ASP A 276 -19.37 -0.09 -21.04
CA ASP A 276 -20.25 -1.01 -21.78
C ASP A 276 -21.65 -1.15 -21.14
N SER A 277 -22.00 -0.23 -20.23
CA SER A 277 -23.24 -0.21 -19.45
C SER A 277 -23.44 -1.39 -18.49
N ARG A 278 -22.46 -2.28 -18.31
CA ARG A 278 -22.52 -3.27 -17.22
C ARG A 278 -22.53 -2.55 -15.89
N MET A 279 -23.38 -3.02 -14.98
CA MET A 279 -23.43 -2.56 -13.60
C MET A 279 -22.68 -3.56 -12.72
N ILE A 280 -21.61 -3.12 -12.07
CA ILE A 280 -20.91 -3.90 -11.06
C ILE A 280 -21.40 -3.45 -9.69
N ARG A 281 -21.79 -4.42 -8.86
CA ARG A 281 -22.40 -4.18 -7.55
C ARG A 281 -21.53 -4.77 -6.46
N GLY A 282 -21.19 -3.93 -5.49
CA GLY A 282 -20.51 -4.36 -4.27
C GLY A 282 -21.46 -5.02 -3.29
N LYS A 283 -20.87 -5.67 -2.30
CA LYS A 283 -21.55 -6.19 -1.12
C LYS A 283 -22.23 -5.04 -0.37
N LYS A 284 -23.42 -5.33 0.15
CA LYS A 284 -24.17 -4.39 0.98
C LYS A 284 -23.46 -4.20 2.33
N PHE A 285 -23.22 -2.95 2.71
CA PHE A 285 -22.78 -2.56 4.05
C PHE A 285 -23.86 -2.84 5.10
N ASP A 286 -23.44 -3.16 6.32
CA ASP A 286 -24.38 -3.37 7.43
C ASP A 286 -25.22 -2.11 7.67
N CYS A 287 -26.54 -2.28 7.76
CA CYS A 287 -27.48 -1.20 8.08
C CYS A 287 -27.17 -0.54 9.43
N SER A 288 -26.49 -1.25 10.33
CA SER A 288 -26.01 -0.70 11.59
C SER A 288 -25.05 0.47 11.42
N PHE A 289 -24.49 0.72 10.23
CA PHE A 289 -23.64 1.88 9.93
C PHE A 289 -24.40 3.12 9.41
N ALA A 290 -25.72 3.05 9.25
CA ALA A 290 -26.51 4.19 8.77
C ALA A 290 -26.37 5.45 9.66
N TRP A 291 -26.08 5.29 10.95
CA TRP A 291 -25.86 6.42 11.86
C TRP A 291 -24.63 7.27 11.48
N LEU A 292 -23.61 6.67 10.86
CA LEU A 292 -22.43 7.41 10.35
C LEU A 292 -22.85 8.37 9.24
N LEU A 293 -23.72 7.91 8.34
CA LEU A 293 -24.25 8.71 7.25
C LEU A 293 -25.07 9.89 7.76
N GLU A 294 -25.85 9.70 8.83
CA GLU A 294 -26.61 10.77 9.46
C GLU A 294 -25.75 11.79 10.19
N ARG A 295 -24.72 11.30 10.89
CA ARG A 295 -23.77 12.13 11.65
C ARG A 295 -23.07 13.12 10.74
N TYR A 296 -22.53 12.65 9.62
CA TYR A 296 -21.75 13.46 8.68
C TYR A 296 -22.55 14.00 7.49
N LYS A 297 -23.88 13.88 7.50
CA LYS A 297 -24.76 14.33 6.40
C LYS A 297 -24.36 13.73 5.04
N LEU A 298 -23.99 12.45 5.07
CA LEU A 298 -23.55 11.65 3.92
C LEU A 298 -24.65 10.71 3.39
N SER A 299 -25.85 10.71 3.95
CA SER A 299 -27.00 10.00 3.36
C SER A 299 -27.46 10.67 2.06
N ASP A 300 -28.05 9.89 1.16
CA ASP A 300 -28.61 10.36 -0.12
C ASP A 300 -29.70 11.42 0.06
N LYS A 301 -30.36 11.49 1.21
CA LYS A 301 -31.32 12.56 1.52
C LYS A 301 -30.68 13.95 1.66
N TYR A 302 -29.37 14.01 1.89
CA TYR A 302 -28.58 15.24 1.96
C TYR A 302 -27.90 15.56 0.62
N ALA A 303 -28.29 14.89 -0.47
CA ALA A 303 -27.71 15.14 -1.79
C ALA A 303 -27.78 16.63 -2.14
N ASN A 304 -26.61 17.21 -2.44
CA ASN A 304 -26.52 18.65 -2.68
C ASN A 304 -26.97 18.96 -4.11
N LYS A 305 -28.06 19.70 -4.26
CA LYS A 305 -28.61 20.06 -5.58
C LYS A 305 -27.90 21.26 -6.21
N THR A 306 -27.12 22.00 -5.43
CA THR A 306 -26.45 23.23 -5.89
C THR A 306 -24.95 23.12 -5.75
N ASN A 307 -24.23 23.51 -6.80
CA ASN A 307 -22.78 23.64 -6.73
C ASN A 307 -22.41 24.83 -5.85
N THR A 308 -21.67 24.57 -4.78
CA THR A 308 -21.05 25.61 -3.97
C THR A 308 -19.93 26.27 -4.77
N GLU A 309 -19.66 27.55 -4.55
CA GLU A 309 -18.52 28.21 -5.17
C GLU A 309 -17.23 27.88 -4.40
N VAL A 310 -16.15 27.56 -5.12
CA VAL A 310 -14.82 27.38 -4.54
C VAL A 310 -14.37 28.65 -3.83
N LYS A 311 -13.92 28.49 -2.58
CA LYS A 311 -13.47 29.59 -1.73
C LYS A 311 -11.94 29.70 -1.80
N LEU A 312 -11.45 30.93 -1.76
CA LEU A 312 -10.02 31.25 -1.81
C LEU A 312 -9.48 31.54 -0.40
N PRO A 313 -8.16 31.51 -0.19
CA PRO A 313 -7.55 31.90 1.08
C PRO A 313 -8.06 33.27 1.56
N LYS A 314 -8.18 33.43 2.89
CA LYS A 314 -8.82 34.56 3.59
C LYS A 314 -10.35 34.58 3.57
N ASN A 315 -11.03 33.70 2.84
CA ASN A 315 -12.47 33.53 2.96
C ASN A 315 -12.82 32.73 4.24
N SER A 316 -13.89 33.10 4.94
CA SER A 316 -14.31 32.42 6.19
C SER A 316 -14.74 30.96 5.99
N LYS A 317 -15.09 30.56 4.77
CA LYS A 317 -15.44 29.19 4.37
C LYS A 317 -14.28 28.43 3.72
N PHE A 318 -13.05 28.96 3.80
CA PHE A 318 -11.80 28.31 3.39
C PHE A 318 -10.93 28.01 4.62
N VAL A 319 -10.49 26.75 4.78
CA VAL A 319 -9.76 26.32 5.99
C VAL A 319 -8.64 25.33 5.70
N PHE A 320 -7.54 25.46 6.45
CA PHE A 320 -6.50 24.42 6.53
C PHE A 320 -6.80 23.47 7.68
N VAL A 321 -6.65 22.17 7.46
CA VAL A 321 -6.91 21.13 8.47
C VAL A 321 -5.69 20.25 8.61
N THR A 322 -5.29 19.97 9.84
CA THR A 322 -4.20 19.05 10.18
C THR A 322 -4.57 18.26 11.43
N ALA A 323 -3.88 17.15 11.66
CA ALA A 323 -3.97 16.41 12.91
C ALA A 323 -2.61 15.84 13.33
N ALA A 324 -2.43 15.63 14.63
CA ALA A 324 -1.18 15.18 15.22
C ALA A 324 -1.44 14.58 16.61
N ASN A 325 -0.57 13.66 17.02
CA ASN A 325 -0.41 13.28 18.43
C ASN A 325 0.92 13.86 18.97
N ASN A 326 1.25 13.51 20.20
CA ASN A 326 2.48 13.97 20.87
C ASN A 326 3.76 13.76 20.06
N ALA A 327 3.89 12.65 19.32
CA ALA A 327 5.10 12.34 18.56
C ALA A 327 5.33 13.32 17.40
N TYR A 328 4.26 13.91 16.87
CA TYR A 328 4.29 14.84 15.74
C TYR A 328 4.09 16.30 16.17
N PHE A 329 4.15 16.61 17.47
CA PHE A 329 3.96 17.99 17.94
C PHE A 329 5.03 18.93 17.38
N ARG A 330 6.30 18.49 17.29
CA ARG A 330 7.38 19.31 16.75
C ARG A 330 7.14 19.69 15.28
N THR A 331 6.70 18.74 14.45
CA THR A 331 6.39 19.00 13.03
C THR A 331 5.12 19.82 12.88
N LEU A 332 4.11 19.60 13.74
CA LEU A 332 2.90 20.42 13.80
C LEU A 332 3.22 21.90 14.01
N ARG A 333 4.11 22.23 14.95
CA ARG A 333 4.53 23.61 15.22
C ARG A 333 5.11 24.28 13.97
N VAL A 334 5.97 23.55 13.25
CA VAL A 334 6.59 24.03 12.00
C VAL A 334 5.53 24.27 10.93
N LEU A 335 4.57 23.35 10.75
CA LEU A 335 3.46 23.52 9.81
C LEU A 335 2.62 24.76 10.16
N ILE A 336 2.21 24.91 11.42
CA ILE A 336 1.41 26.06 11.87
C ILE A 336 2.15 27.37 11.60
N ALA A 337 3.43 27.43 11.97
CA ALA A 337 4.26 28.60 11.71
C ALA A 337 4.36 28.89 10.20
N SER A 338 4.57 27.87 9.37
CA SER A 338 4.64 27.98 7.91
C SER A 338 3.34 28.55 7.32
N ILE A 339 2.18 28.02 7.72
CA ILE A 339 0.88 28.52 7.26
C ILE A 339 0.68 29.97 7.69
N LYS A 340 0.98 30.31 8.94
CA LYS A 340 0.77 31.68 9.46
C LYS A 340 1.73 32.68 8.83
N GLN A 341 2.98 32.32 8.57
CA GLN A 341 3.94 33.16 7.85
C GLN A 341 3.50 33.38 6.40
N THR A 342 2.97 32.35 5.75
CA THR A 342 2.65 32.38 4.32
C THR A 342 1.29 33.02 4.03
N PHE A 343 0.25 32.65 4.78
CA PHE A 343 -1.14 33.06 4.55
C PHE A 343 -1.63 34.15 5.51
N GLY A 344 -0.87 34.43 6.58
CA GLY A 344 -1.17 35.46 7.58
C GLY A 344 -2.10 34.99 8.70
N CYS A 345 -2.17 35.79 9.77
CA CYS A 345 -2.96 35.46 10.97
C CYS A 345 -4.46 35.31 10.75
N LYS A 346 -5.03 35.95 9.72
CA LYS A 346 -6.47 35.86 9.41
C LYS A 346 -6.88 34.50 8.82
N GLN A 347 -5.92 33.69 8.39
CA GLN A 347 -6.21 32.40 7.78
C GLN A 347 -6.47 31.35 8.87
N LYS A 348 -7.69 30.81 8.89
CA LYS A 348 -8.09 29.79 9.87
C LYS A 348 -7.37 28.46 9.64
N ILE A 349 -6.97 27.83 10.75
CA ILE A 349 -6.45 26.46 10.83
C ILE A 349 -7.30 25.68 11.84
N ILE A 350 -7.70 24.47 11.48
CA ILE A 350 -8.28 23.50 12.42
C ILE A 350 -7.24 22.41 12.67
N PHE A 351 -6.85 22.26 13.92
CA PHE A 351 -5.95 21.21 14.38
C PHE A 351 -6.75 20.17 15.18
N TYR A 352 -6.74 18.91 14.75
CA TYR A 352 -7.25 17.79 15.53
C TYR A 352 -6.14 17.16 16.38
N ASP A 353 -6.27 17.26 17.70
CA ASP A 353 -5.48 16.51 18.66
C ASP A 353 -5.93 15.05 18.63
N LEU A 354 -5.04 14.18 18.16
CA LEU A 354 -5.30 12.74 18.08
C LEU A 354 -5.06 12.06 19.42
N GLU A 355 -4.13 12.54 20.24
CA GLU A 355 -3.83 11.91 21.52
C GLU A 355 -2.86 12.80 22.31
N SER A 356 -3.40 13.39 23.38
CA SER A 356 -2.66 13.99 24.50
C SER A 356 -1.87 15.28 24.24
N VAL A 357 -1.95 15.90 23.06
CA VAL A 357 -1.20 17.16 22.81
C VAL A 357 -1.69 18.26 23.75
N ARG A 358 -3.01 18.38 23.94
CA ARG A 358 -3.63 19.36 24.84
C ARG A 358 -3.44 19.05 26.32
N GLN A 359 -3.04 17.83 26.68
CA GLN A 359 -2.82 17.47 28.08
C GLN A 359 -1.52 18.08 28.61
N ASN A 360 -0.57 18.38 27.72
CA ASN A 360 0.61 19.16 28.07
C ASN A 360 0.24 20.64 28.20
N LYS A 361 0.42 21.21 29.40
CA LYS A 361 0.06 22.60 29.72
C LYS A 361 0.86 23.62 28.90
N GLU A 362 2.14 23.36 28.63
CA GLU A 362 3.00 24.26 27.85
C GLU A 362 2.57 24.28 26.39
N TRP A 363 2.33 23.10 25.81
CA TRP A 363 1.88 22.98 24.43
C TRP A 363 0.48 23.56 24.22
N LYS A 364 -0.41 23.36 25.20
CA LYS A 364 -1.72 24.00 25.20
C LYS A 364 -1.59 25.52 25.21
N ALA A 365 -0.77 26.09 26.10
CA ALA A 365 -0.57 27.54 26.16
C ALA A 365 0.03 28.09 24.85
N GLU A 366 0.96 27.36 24.24
CA GLU A 366 1.52 27.70 22.93
C GLU A 366 0.43 27.71 21.84
N LEU A 367 -0.36 26.64 21.71
CA LEU A 367 -1.43 26.56 20.71
C LEU A 367 -2.52 27.62 20.93
N ASP A 368 -2.91 27.88 22.18
CA ASP A 368 -3.90 28.92 22.53
C ASP A 368 -3.41 30.33 22.16
N SER A 369 -2.10 30.55 22.05
CA SER A 369 -1.52 31.84 21.64
C SER A 369 -1.55 32.08 20.13
N VAL A 370 -1.83 31.05 19.33
CA VAL A 370 -1.84 31.15 17.86
C VAL A 370 -3.16 31.76 17.38
N CYS A 371 -3.08 32.90 16.70
CA CYS A 371 -4.20 33.57 16.04
C CYS A 371 -4.97 32.62 15.09
N GLU A 372 -6.30 32.63 15.12
CA GLU A 372 -7.15 31.82 14.20
C GLU A 372 -6.73 30.33 14.11
N LEU A 373 -6.36 29.74 15.24
CA LEU A 373 -6.16 28.30 15.40
C LEU A 373 -7.29 27.73 16.25
N GLU A 374 -8.03 26.77 15.69
CA GLU A 374 -9.05 26.02 16.40
C GLU A 374 -8.52 24.63 16.72
N VAL A 375 -8.50 24.27 18.00
CA VAL A 375 -8.05 22.94 18.43
C VAL A 375 -9.25 22.06 18.79
N ARG A 376 -9.44 20.98 18.04
CA ARG A 376 -10.47 19.95 18.25
C ARG A 376 -9.83 18.68 18.80
N ILE A 377 -10.59 17.89 19.56
CA ILE A 377 -10.15 16.56 20.00
C ILE A 377 -10.82 15.53 19.09
N PHE A 378 -10.03 14.64 18.48
CA PHE A 378 -10.61 13.57 17.68
C PHE A 378 -11.13 12.44 18.58
N ASN A 379 -12.42 12.14 18.46
CA ASN A 379 -13.04 11.09 19.24
C ASN A 379 -12.98 9.74 18.50
N PHE A 380 -11.96 8.91 18.78
CA PHE A 380 -11.83 7.57 18.17
C PHE A 380 -12.99 6.61 18.45
N SER A 381 -13.81 6.87 19.49
CA SER A 381 -15.00 6.02 19.74
C SER A 381 -16.04 6.08 18.62
N GLN A 382 -15.97 7.10 17.76
CA GLN A 382 -16.85 7.23 16.60
C GLN A 382 -16.49 6.32 15.42
N MET A 383 -15.37 5.61 15.48
CA MET A 383 -14.95 4.65 14.46
C MET A 383 -15.35 3.23 14.88
N VAL A 384 -15.41 2.28 13.96
CA VAL A 384 -15.73 0.87 14.31
C VAL A 384 -14.66 0.29 15.25
N VAL A 385 -15.05 -0.55 16.21
CA VAL A 385 -14.09 -1.19 17.14
C VAL A 385 -13.12 -2.08 16.36
N GLY A 386 -11.81 -1.97 16.63
CA GLY A 386 -10.78 -2.85 16.04
C GLY A 386 -9.60 -2.07 15.48
N ARG A 387 -8.96 -2.62 14.43
CA ARG A 387 -7.72 -2.06 13.84
C ARG A 387 -7.89 -0.65 13.29
N VAL A 388 -9.09 -0.28 12.84
CA VAL A 388 -9.41 1.05 12.29
C VAL A 388 -9.31 2.16 13.34
N ARG A 389 -9.53 1.88 14.63
CA ARG A 389 -9.37 2.87 15.71
C ARG A 389 -7.91 3.18 16.05
N HIS A 390 -6.96 2.39 15.55
CA HIS A 390 -5.57 2.62 15.85
C HIS A 390 -5.07 3.89 15.13
N PRO A 391 -4.39 4.84 15.78
CA PRO A 391 -3.93 6.08 15.15
C PRO A 391 -3.04 5.86 13.91
N LYS A 392 -2.23 4.78 13.92
CA LYS A 392 -1.38 4.39 12.77
C LYS A 392 -2.14 3.80 11.57
N SER A 393 -3.45 3.59 11.67
CA SER A 393 -4.25 3.17 10.50
C SER A 393 -4.53 4.32 9.53
N TYR A 394 -4.40 5.56 10.00
CA TYR A 394 -4.76 6.79 9.27
C TYR A 394 -6.21 6.89 8.75
N ALA A 395 -7.05 5.88 9.00
CA ALA A 395 -8.46 5.85 8.62
C ALA A 395 -9.25 7.04 9.23
N TRP A 396 -8.82 7.52 10.39
CA TRP A 396 -9.40 8.67 11.08
C TRP A 396 -9.36 9.97 10.24
N LYS A 397 -8.43 10.12 9.28
CA LYS A 397 -8.31 11.32 8.43
C LYS A 397 -9.62 11.63 7.71
N ILE A 398 -10.32 10.61 7.25
CA ILE A 398 -11.57 10.77 6.48
C ILE A 398 -12.72 11.22 7.34
N PHE A 399 -12.80 10.74 8.58
CA PHE A 399 -13.78 11.21 9.55
C PHE A 399 -13.55 12.69 9.89
N VAL A 400 -12.28 13.11 10.03
CA VAL A 400 -11.93 14.53 10.20
C VAL A 400 -12.39 15.35 8.99
N MET A 401 -12.09 14.91 7.77
CA MET A 401 -12.49 15.64 6.57
C MET A 401 -14.00 15.70 6.39
N ALA A 402 -14.73 14.62 6.68
CA ALA A 402 -16.19 14.59 6.67
C ALA A 402 -16.79 15.57 7.69
N ASP A 403 -16.23 15.63 8.90
CA ASP A 403 -16.64 16.57 9.96
C ASP A 403 -16.45 18.03 9.52
N VAL A 404 -15.27 18.37 9.00
CA VAL A 404 -14.96 19.76 8.57
C VAL A 404 -15.80 20.18 7.36
N LEU A 405 -16.13 19.27 6.44
CA LEU A 405 -16.99 19.57 5.28
C LEU A 405 -18.44 19.90 5.66
N LEU A 406 -18.86 19.64 6.89
CA LEU A 406 -20.15 20.14 7.40
C LEU A 406 -20.15 21.67 7.49
N GLU A 407 -19.01 22.25 7.88
CA GLU A 407 -18.88 23.66 8.24
C GLU A 407 -18.26 24.52 7.13
N TYR A 408 -17.38 23.95 6.30
CA TYR A 408 -16.57 24.68 5.32
C TYR A 408 -16.82 24.19 3.89
N ASP A 409 -16.66 25.11 2.94
CA ASP A 409 -16.92 24.84 1.53
C ASP A 409 -15.64 24.40 0.81
N THR A 410 -14.48 24.90 1.23
CA THR A 410 -13.18 24.52 0.67
C THR A 410 -12.21 24.22 1.80
N VAL A 411 -11.71 23.00 1.82
CA VAL A 411 -10.86 22.45 2.87
C VAL A 411 -9.55 22.01 2.25
N ILE A 412 -8.43 22.37 2.88
CA ILE A 412 -7.12 21.82 2.53
C ILE A 412 -6.63 21.00 3.71
N TRP A 413 -6.62 19.68 3.55
CA TRP A 413 -5.92 18.76 4.44
C TRP A 413 -4.42 18.87 4.22
N VAL A 414 -3.67 18.97 5.31
CA VAL A 414 -2.21 18.99 5.30
C VAL A 414 -1.67 18.15 6.45
N ASP A 415 -0.76 17.24 6.12
CA ASP A 415 0.03 16.52 7.12
C ASP A 415 1.09 17.45 7.73
N THR A 416 1.49 17.14 8.96
CA THR A 416 2.47 17.96 9.71
C THR A 416 3.85 18.07 9.07
N SER A 417 4.16 17.22 8.08
CA SER A 417 5.42 17.23 7.32
C SER A 417 5.44 18.26 6.19
N ILE A 418 4.30 18.87 5.85
CA ILE A 418 4.21 19.82 4.73
C ILE A 418 4.74 21.21 5.13
N PHE A 419 5.43 21.86 4.20
CA PHE A 419 5.85 23.26 4.30
C PHE A 419 5.40 24.05 3.07
N PHE A 420 4.92 25.28 3.29
CA PHE A 420 4.49 26.17 2.21
C PHE A 420 5.60 27.17 1.85
N ALA A 421 6.11 27.08 0.63
CA ALA A 421 7.03 28.08 0.08
C ALA A 421 6.30 29.34 -0.46
N SER A 422 4.99 29.25 -0.70
CA SER A 422 4.20 30.34 -1.29
C SER A 422 2.73 30.26 -0.91
N ALA A 423 2.08 31.42 -0.82
CA ALA A 423 0.63 31.55 -0.63
C ALA A 423 -0.17 31.32 -1.92
N ASN A 424 0.51 31.15 -3.05
CA ASN A 424 -0.12 31.10 -4.36
C ASN A 424 -0.70 29.72 -4.68
N LEU A 425 -1.92 29.48 -4.23
CA LEU A 425 -2.70 28.27 -4.57
C LEU A 425 -3.50 28.40 -5.87
N THR A 426 -3.31 29.48 -6.64
CA THR A 426 -4.18 29.78 -7.80
C THR A 426 -4.07 28.74 -8.92
N LYS A 427 -2.92 28.07 -9.06
CA LYS A 427 -2.72 26.99 -10.03
C LYS A 427 -3.66 25.80 -9.78
N LEU A 428 -4.13 25.63 -8.54
CA LEU A 428 -5.01 24.54 -8.13
C LEU A 428 -6.45 25.03 -7.99
N LEU A 429 -6.66 26.16 -7.31
CA LEU A 429 -8.00 26.66 -7.00
C LEU A 429 -8.74 27.27 -8.20
N LYS A 430 -8.03 27.91 -9.16
CA LYS A 430 -8.71 28.49 -10.34
C LYS A 430 -9.26 27.43 -11.30
N PRO A 431 -8.51 26.36 -11.65
CA PRO A 431 -9.07 25.27 -12.45
C PRO A 431 -10.23 24.57 -11.72
N LEU A 432 -10.13 24.40 -10.40
CA LEU A 432 -11.20 23.83 -9.56
C LEU A 432 -12.47 24.68 -9.64
N GLN A 433 -12.36 26.00 -9.45
CA GLN A 433 -13.48 26.95 -9.54
C GLN A 433 -14.14 26.96 -10.92
N ARG A 434 -13.37 26.70 -11.98
CA ARG A 434 -13.84 26.63 -13.36
C ARG A 434 -14.39 25.25 -13.74
N GLY A 435 -14.39 24.28 -12.84
CA GLY A 435 -14.78 22.89 -13.12
C GLY A 435 -13.86 22.17 -14.12
N LYS A 436 -12.62 22.65 -14.30
CA LYS A 436 -11.64 22.01 -15.18
C LYS A 436 -10.96 20.80 -14.55
N ILE A 437 -10.95 20.74 -13.22
CA ILE A 437 -10.46 19.61 -12.42
C ILE A 437 -11.53 19.25 -11.39
N GLY A 438 -11.54 17.99 -10.95
CA GLY A 438 -12.54 17.48 -10.01
C GLY A 438 -12.49 18.15 -8.64
N PRO A 439 -13.57 18.07 -7.84
CA PRO A 439 -13.71 18.75 -6.55
C PRO A 439 -12.77 18.25 -5.45
N VAL A 440 -12.06 17.14 -5.70
CA VAL A 440 -11.04 16.59 -4.82
C VAL A 440 -9.73 16.49 -5.58
N GLN A 441 -8.67 17.08 -5.03
CA GLN A 441 -7.35 17.13 -5.64
C GLN A 441 -6.29 16.72 -4.64
N MET A 442 -5.28 15.97 -5.09
CA MET A 442 -4.14 15.56 -4.26
C MET A 442 -2.84 15.99 -4.96
N PRO A 443 -2.54 17.30 -5.00
CA PRO A 443 -1.37 17.82 -5.69
C PRO A 443 -0.11 17.56 -4.86
N GLY A 444 0.79 16.73 -5.38
CA GLY A 444 2.04 16.38 -4.71
C GLY A 444 2.12 14.93 -4.24
N CYS A 445 1.18 14.07 -4.63
CA CYS A 445 1.35 12.65 -4.38
C CYS A 445 2.50 12.09 -5.22
N GLU A 446 3.61 11.78 -4.57
CA GLU A 446 4.53 10.79 -5.08
C GLU A 446 3.79 9.45 -5.18
N ILE A 447 4.05 8.73 -6.27
CA ILE A 447 3.63 7.33 -6.34
C ILE A 447 4.44 6.63 -5.25
N THR A 448 3.76 6.03 -4.27
CA THR A 448 4.47 5.28 -3.24
C THR A 448 5.18 4.09 -3.88
N SER A 449 6.12 3.49 -3.18
CA SER A 449 6.87 2.34 -3.70
C SER A 449 6.04 1.06 -3.83
N HIS A 450 4.74 1.09 -3.47
CA HIS A 450 3.81 -0.02 -3.57
C HIS A 450 2.50 0.41 -4.23
N GLY A 451 1.74 -0.52 -4.79
CA GLY A 451 0.39 -0.23 -5.27
C GLY A 451 -0.68 -0.49 -4.21
N MET A 452 -1.91 -0.13 -4.55
CA MET A 452 -3.05 -0.15 -3.65
C MET A 452 -3.40 -1.54 -3.13
N ASN A 453 -3.17 -2.60 -3.92
CA ASN A 453 -3.51 -3.96 -3.52
C ASN A 453 -2.70 -4.45 -2.32
N ILE A 454 -1.51 -3.90 -2.09
CA ILE A 454 -0.68 -4.23 -0.93
C ILE A 454 -1.19 -3.52 0.34
N ALA A 455 -1.65 -2.28 0.22
CA ALA A 455 -2.06 -1.47 1.37
C ALA A 455 -3.55 -1.61 1.75
N THR A 456 -4.37 -2.13 0.84
CA THR A 456 -5.82 -2.27 1.04
C THR A 456 -6.15 -3.68 1.50
N HIS A 457 -6.96 -3.82 2.56
CA HIS A 457 -7.43 -5.14 2.99
C HIS A 457 -8.29 -5.77 1.88
N PRO A 458 -8.05 -7.01 1.45
CA PRO A 458 -8.70 -7.59 0.28
C PRO A 458 -10.23 -7.66 0.40
N GLY A 459 -10.74 -7.84 1.62
CA GLY A 459 -12.19 -7.80 1.90
C GLY A 459 -12.87 -6.46 1.60
N MET A 460 -12.14 -5.35 1.46
CA MET A 460 -12.72 -4.05 1.06
C MET A 460 -13.22 -4.08 -0.40
N TYR A 461 -12.56 -4.86 -1.26
CA TYR A 461 -12.96 -4.98 -2.67
C TYR A 461 -14.27 -5.75 -2.87
N GLU A 462 -14.73 -6.51 -1.87
CA GLU A 462 -16.10 -7.05 -1.88
C GLU A 462 -17.14 -5.94 -1.88
N TYR A 463 -16.89 -4.84 -1.15
CA TYR A 463 -17.81 -3.72 -1.03
C TYR A 463 -17.62 -2.70 -2.16
N LEU A 464 -16.40 -2.56 -2.69
CA LEU A 464 -16.07 -1.62 -3.76
C LEU A 464 -15.34 -2.33 -4.90
N PRO A 465 -16.09 -2.88 -5.86
CA PRO A 465 -15.56 -3.67 -6.96
C PRO A 465 -14.91 -2.81 -8.07
N LEU A 466 -14.40 -1.62 -7.72
CA LEU A 466 -13.80 -0.63 -8.63
C LEU A 466 -12.52 -1.12 -9.30
N TYR A 467 -11.86 -2.13 -8.72
CA TYR A 467 -10.54 -2.60 -9.14
C TYR A 467 -10.53 -4.10 -9.44
N THR A 468 -11.72 -4.69 -9.63
CA THR A 468 -11.89 -6.13 -9.62
C THR A 468 -12.21 -6.67 -11.02
N ASN A 469 -11.22 -6.72 -11.90
CA ASN A 469 -11.14 -7.90 -12.79
C ASN A 469 -10.55 -9.05 -11.98
N PHE A 470 -11.21 -9.42 -10.87
CA PHE A 470 -10.92 -10.68 -10.22
C PHE A 470 -11.46 -11.77 -11.16
N GLU A 471 -10.60 -12.31 -12.01
CA GLU A 471 -10.76 -13.74 -12.24
C GLU A 471 -10.70 -14.39 -10.85
N PRO A 472 -11.69 -15.19 -10.43
CA PRO A 472 -11.62 -15.87 -9.15
C PRO A 472 -10.30 -16.67 -9.13
N ASN A 473 -9.40 -16.33 -8.19
CA ASN A 473 -8.02 -16.80 -8.03
C ASN A 473 -6.88 -16.00 -8.71
N LYS A 474 -7.18 -14.86 -9.34
CA LYS A 474 -6.17 -13.84 -9.65
C LYS A 474 -6.57 -12.55 -8.97
N THR A 475 -6.09 -12.33 -7.75
CA THR A 475 -5.69 -10.96 -7.39
C THR A 475 -4.79 -10.49 -8.53
N TYR A 476 -4.91 -9.26 -9.03
CA TYR A 476 -3.85 -8.72 -9.88
C TYR A 476 -2.56 -8.91 -9.09
N GLU A 477 -1.81 -9.96 -9.46
CA GLU A 477 -0.44 -10.11 -9.04
C GLU A 477 0.24 -8.81 -9.46
N LEU A 478 1.33 -8.49 -8.78
CA LEU A 478 2.24 -7.36 -8.97
C LEU A 478 2.87 -7.35 -10.39
N SER A 479 2.04 -7.50 -11.41
CA SER A 479 2.27 -7.76 -12.82
C SER A 479 2.45 -6.45 -13.60
N GLY A 480 2.75 -5.36 -12.89
CA GLY A 480 2.90 -4.01 -13.47
C GLY A 480 1.59 -3.22 -13.64
N ASN A 481 0.44 -3.78 -13.21
CA ASN A 481 -0.88 -3.12 -13.32
C ASN A 481 -1.56 -2.85 -11.96
N ASP A 482 -0.84 -2.95 -10.84
CA ASP A 482 -1.37 -2.54 -9.53
C ASP A 482 -1.60 -1.02 -9.55
N PRO A 483 -2.83 -0.52 -9.28
CA PRO A 483 -3.07 0.91 -9.24
C PRO A 483 -2.06 1.58 -8.30
N PRO A 484 -1.37 2.64 -8.76
CA PRO A 484 -0.39 3.31 -7.93
C PRO A 484 -1.07 3.82 -6.68
N GLN A 485 -0.47 3.54 -5.54
CA GLN A 485 -0.83 4.24 -4.33
C GLN A 485 -0.09 5.58 -4.31
N PHE A 486 -0.75 6.58 -3.76
CA PHE A 486 -0.28 7.95 -3.69
C PHE A 486 0.01 8.32 -2.23
N GLU A 487 0.31 9.57 -1.90
CA GLU A 487 0.41 9.99 -0.50
C GLU A 487 -0.72 10.94 -0.12
N ALA A 488 -1.43 10.65 0.97
CA ALA A 488 -2.45 11.51 1.55
C ALA A 488 -1.92 12.69 2.38
N ASN A 489 -0.80 13.28 1.98
CA ASN A 489 -0.10 14.32 2.73
C ASN A 489 -0.68 15.73 2.49
N PHE A 490 -1.23 15.99 1.29
CA PHE A 490 -1.81 17.26 0.88
C PHE A 490 -3.04 17.04 0.01
N ILE A 491 -4.23 17.40 0.51
CA ILE A 491 -5.50 17.16 -0.19
C ILE A 491 -6.33 18.45 -0.20
N ILE A 492 -6.85 18.83 -1.35
CA ILE A 492 -7.84 19.90 -1.49
C ILE A 492 -9.21 19.24 -1.71
N LEU A 493 -10.16 19.60 -0.86
CA LEU A 493 -11.54 19.15 -0.92
C LEU A 493 -12.46 20.36 -1.12
N HIS A 494 -13.35 20.27 -2.10
CA HIS A 494 -14.41 21.24 -2.29
C HIS A 494 -15.78 20.58 -2.09
N LYS A 495 -16.66 21.24 -1.33
CA LYS A 495 -17.98 20.74 -0.96
C LYS A 495 -18.92 20.67 -2.17
N THR A 496 -19.06 19.47 -2.70
CA THR A 496 -19.93 19.13 -3.83
C THR A 496 -20.66 17.82 -3.54
N GLU A 497 -21.66 17.48 -4.37
CA GLU A 497 -22.29 16.16 -4.31
C GLU A 497 -21.28 15.03 -4.54
N GLN A 498 -20.34 15.22 -5.47
CA GLN A 498 -19.29 14.23 -5.73
C GLN A 498 -18.40 14.02 -4.49
N THR A 499 -18.01 15.08 -3.77
CA THR A 499 -17.23 14.95 -2.53
C THR A 499 -18.06 14.34 -1.40
N ARG A 500 -19.36 14.64 -1.29
CA ARG A 500 -20.25 14.00 -0.30
C ARG A 500 -20.37 12.51 -0.55
N GLN A 501 -20.64 12.15 -1.81
CA GLN A 501 -20.65 10.79 -2.28
C GLN A 501 -19.31 10.14 -1.89
N LEU A 502 -18.16 10.73 -2.26
CA LEU A 502 -16.80 10.28 -1.90
C LEU A 502 -16.67 9.90 -0.42
N MET A 503 -17.08 10.82 0.45
CA MET A 503 -17.03 10.61 1.89
C MET A 503 -18.01 9.53 2.35
N LYS A 504 -19.21 9.38 1.75
CA LYS A 504 -20.19 8.33 2.08
C LYS A 504 -19.57 6.95 2.00
N TRP A 505 -19.06 6.56 0.83
CA TRP A 505 -18.52 5.21 0.68
C TRP A 505 -17.26 5.03 1.49
N HIS A 506 -16.39 6.05 1.61
CA HIS A 506 -15.19 5.91 2.43
C HIS A 506 -15.51 5.70 3.91
N ASN A 507 -16.44 6.47 4.49
CA ASN A 507 -16.83 6.31 5.91
C ASN A 507 -17.53 4.98 6.21
N LEU A 508 -18.13 4.32 5.21
CA LEU A 508 -18.75 3.00 5.41
C LEU A 508 -17.72 1.85 5.40
N ASN A 509 -16.50 2.06 4.90
CA ASN A 509 -15.46 1.02 4.85
C ASN A 509 -14.61 0.90 6.10
N TYR A 510 -14.62 1.91 6.97
CA TYR A 510 -13.79 2.02 8.18
C TYR A 510 -14.65 2.23 9.41
#